data_AF-F6X2F0-F1
#
_entry.id   AF-F6X2F0-F1
#
_cell.length_a   1.000
_cell.length_b   1.000
_cell.length_c   1.000
_cell.angle_alpha   90.00
_cell.angle_beta   90.00
_cell.angle_gamma   90.00
#
_symmetry.space_group_name_H-M   'P 1'
#
loop_
_entity.id
_entity.type
_entity.pdbx_description
1 polymer ?
#
loop_
_entity_poly.entity_id
_entity_poly.type
_entity_poly.pdbx_seq_one_letter_code
_entity_poly.pdbx_strand_id
1 'polypeptide(L)'
;MGCIQSITCKARIRRENIVVYDVCATIDQCPTRIEETSPIVLRYKTPYFKASARVVMPPIPRHETWVVGWIQACNQMEFFNTYSDLGILYTSKRSLAVLFTAVSHVPSTEPGIYGSSWELPDLREGRVKAISDSDGVSYPWYGNTTETVTLVGPTNKISRFSVSMNDNFYPSVTWAVPVSDSNVPLLTRIKRDQSFTTWLVAMNTTTKEKIILQTIKWRMRVDIEVDPLQLLGQRARLVGRTQQEQPRILSRMEPIPPNALVKPNANDAQVLMWRPKRGPPLVVIPPK
;
A
#
# COMPACT_ATOMS: atom_id res chain seq x y z
N MET A 1 -62.75 -12.97 -15.42
CA MET A 1 -61.30 -13.20 -15.65
C MET A 1 -60.52 -12.19 -14.83
N GLY A 2 -60.10 -12.54 -13.62
CA GLY A 2 -59.28 -11.68 -12.76
C GLY A 2 -57.81 -12.03 -12.96
N CYS A 3 -57.07 -11.17 -13.66
CA CYS A 3 -55.64 -11.33 -13.85
C CYS A 3 -54.94 -10.89 -12.55
N ILE A 4 -54.54 -11.86 -11.72
CA ILE A 4 -53.61 -11.60 -10.61
C ILE A 4 -52.27 -11.27 -11.26
N GLN A 5 -52.00 -9.97 -11.43
CA GLN A 5 -50.67 -9.50 -11.74
C GLN A 5 -49.78 -9.81 -10.54
N SER A 6 -49.08 -10.94 -10.63
CA SER A 6 -47.95 -11.27 -9.79
C SER A 6 -46.90 -10.18 -9.96
N ILE A 7 -46.93 -9.18 -9.07
CA ILE A 7 -45.76 -8.36 -8.80
C ILE A 7 -44.78 -9.29 -8.10
N THR A 8 -44.06 -10.10 -8.90
CA THR A 8 -42.90 -10.81 -8.41
C THR A 8 -41.86 -9.73 -8.12
N CYS A 9 -41.90 -9.18 -6.90
CA CYS A 9 -40.83 -8.36 -6.36
C CYS A 9 -39.55 -9.19 -6.48
N LYS A 10 -38.78 -8.97 -7.56
CA LYS A 10 -37.48 -9.61 -7.74
C LYS A 10 -36.66 -9.23 -6.52
N ALA A 11 -36.31 -10.22 -5.69
CA ALA A 11 -35.62 -9.98 -4.45
C ALA A 11 -34.26 -9.36 -4.75
N ARG A 12 -34.13 -8.05 -4.49
CA ARG A 12 -32.86 -7.33 -4.58
C ARG A 12 -31.91 -7.93 -3.56
N ILE A 13 -30.67 -8.22 -3.95
CA ILE A 13 -29.64 -8.68 -3.02
C ILE A 13 -29.34 -7.57 -2.03
N ARG A 14 -29.38 -7.89 -0.73
CA ARG A 14 -29.06 -6.98 0.37
C ARG A 14 -28.05 -7.62 1.31
N ARG A 15 -27.49 -6.81 2.23
CA ARG A 15 -26.45 -7.24 3.17
C ARG A 15 -26.89 -8.44 4.01
N GLU A 16 -28.14 -8.45 4.45
CA GLU A 16 -28.75 -9.52 5.24
C GLU A 16 -28.87 -10.85 4.51
N ASN A 17 -28.79 -10.85 3.18
CA ASN A 17 -28.84 -12.06 2.36
C ASN A 17 -27.46 -12.69 2.14
N ILE A 18 -26.38 -12.00 2.51
CA ILE A 18 -25.00 -12.44 2.29
C ILE A 18 -24.37 -12.86 3.61
N VAL A 19 -23.92 -14.10 3.69
CA VAL A 19 -23.30 -14.65 4.90
C VAL A 19 -21.79 -14.73 4.70
N VAL A 20 -21.04 -14.17 5.65
CA VAL A 20 -19.60 -14.40 5.78
C VAL A 20 -19.40 -15.21 7.05
N TYR A 21 -18.80 -16.39 6.95
CA TYR A 21 -18.77 -17.34 8.06
C TYR A 21 -17.37 -17.86 8.44
N ASP A 22 -16.33 -17.37 7.76
CA ASP A 22 -14.95 -17.71 8.08
C ASP A 22 -14.04 -16.63 7.53
N VAL A 23 -13.85 -15.56 8.31
CA VAL A 23 -12.91 -14.48 7.98
C VAL A 23 -11.64 -14.70 8.79
N CYS A 24 -10.52 -14.76 8.10
CA CYS A 24 -9.20 -14.78 8.71
C CYS A 24 -8.36 -13.62 8.17
N ALA A 25 -7.56 -13.01 9.05
CA ALA A 25 -6.58 -12.00 8.69
C ALA A 25 -5.35 -12.19 9.57
N THR A 26 -4.17 -12.31 8.97
CA THR A 26 -2.90 -12.49 9.70
C THR A 26 -1.77 -11.74 9.02
N ILE A 27 -0.71 -11.48 9.78
CA ILE A 27 0.62 -11.18 9.23
C ILE A 27 1.55 -12.31 9.64
N ASP A 28 2.31 -12.85 8.69
CA ASP A 28 3.28 -13.91 8.97
C ASP A 28 4.22 -13.52 10.13
N GLN A 29 4.48 -14.45 11.06
CA GLN A 29 5.26 -14.20 12.28
C GLN A 29 6.78 -14.21 12.07
N CYS A 30 7.24 -14.07 10.84
CA CYS A 30 8.65 -13.92 10.51
C CYS A 30 9.08 -12.44 10.55
N PRO A 31 10.37 -12.14 10.75
CA PRO A 31 10.88 -10.78 10.62
C PRO A 31 10.96 -10.35 9.15
N THR A 32 11.11 -9.04 8.94
CA THR A 32 11.50 -8.50 7.63
C THR A 32 12.86 -9.08 7.24
N ARG A 33 12.95 -9.67 6.05
CA ARG A 33 14.19 -10.24 5.52
C ARG A 33 14.96 -9.18 4.76
N ILE A 34 16.22 -8.97 5.12
CA ILE A 34 17.15 -8.10 4.40
C ILE A 34 17.86 -8.92 3.32
N GLU A 35 17.95 -8.36 2.12
CA GLU A 35 18.59 -8.98 0.96
C GLU A 35 19.68 -8.03 0.42
N GLU A 36 20.87 -8.21 0.97
CA GLU A 36 22.05 -7.38 0.70
C GLU A 36 23.00 -8.05 -0.30
N THR A 37 22.53 -8.28 -1.52
CA THR A 37 23.30 -8.97 -2.58
C THR A 37 23.72 -8.06 -3.73
N SER A 38 23.09 -6.89 -3.87
CA SER A 38 23.37 -5.96 -4.96
C SER A 38 24.31 -4.84 -4.51
N PRO A 39 25.33 -4.49 -5.31
CA PRO A 39 26.21 -3.37 -5.01
C PRO A 39 25.55 -2.00 -5.23
N ILE A 40 24.32 -1.94 -5.78
CA ILE A 40 23.62 -0.69 -6.15
C ILE A 40 22.42 -0.42 -5.24
N VAL A 41 21.71 -1.48 -4.83
CA VAL A 41 20.50 -1.36 -4.01
C VAL A 41 20.48 -2.32 -2.83
N LEU A 42 19.85 -1.89 -1.74
CA LEU A 42 19.35 -2.74 -0.68
C LEU A 42 17.93 -3.20 -1.04
N ARG A 43 17.67 -4.50 -0.96
CA ARG A 43 16.31 -5.03 -0.99
C ARG A 43 15.93 -5.53 0.39
N TYR A 44 14.65 -5.43 0.70
CA TYR A 44 14.10 -6.10 1.88
C TYR A 44 12.70 -6.59 1.57
N LYS A 45 12.31 -7.69 2.21
CA LYS A 45 11.00 -8.31 2.06
C LYS A 45 10.28 -8.34 3.39
N THR A 46 9.15 -7.65 3.48
CA THR A 46 8.32 -7.73 4.70
C THR A 46 7.57 -9.06 4.77
N PRO A 47 7.12 -9.46 5.96
CA PRO A 47 6.17 -10.58 6.10
C PRO A 47 4.89 -10.32 5.31
N TYR A 48 4.22 -11.39 4.90
CA TYR A 48 2.95 -11.26 4.18
C TYR A 48 1.82 -10.92 5.13
N PHE A 49 1.07 -9.88 4.82
CA PHE A 49 -0.33 -9.77 5.23
C PHE A 49 -1.16 -10.74 4.38
N LYS A 50 -2.05 -11.48 5.02
CA LYS A 50 -2.95 -12.44 4.38
C LYS A 50 -4.35 -12.21 4.91
N ALA A 51 -5.33 -12.16 4.02
CA ALA A 51 -6.74 -12.16 4.38
C ALA A 51 -7.49 -13.18 3.54
N SER A 52 -8.45 -13.88 4.16
CA SER A 52 -9.32 -14.83 3.48
C SER A 52 -10.72 -14.79 4.06
N ALA A 53 -11.71 -15.11 3.22
CA ALA A 53 -13.11 -15.16 3.62
C ALA A 53 -13.84 -16.26 2.86
N ARG A 54 -14.70 -17.00 3.58
CA ARG A 54 -15.74 -17.83 2.95
C ARG A 54 -17.07 -17.09 2.95
N VAL A 55 -17.70 -17.03 1.78
CA VAL A 55 -18.92 -16.25 1.54
C VAL A 55 -20.00 -17.16 0.97
N VAL A 56 -21.23 -16.98 1.46
CA VAL A 56 -22.45 -17.50 0.86
C VAL A 56 -23.21 -16.34 0.25
N MET A 57 -23.38 -16.37 -1.06
CA MET A 57 -24.23 -15.45 -1.81
C MET A 57 -25.60 -16.08 -2.06
N PRO A 58 -26.69 -15.30 -2.01
CA PRO A 58 -28.01 -15.76 -2.40
C PRO A 58 -28.05 -16.05 -3.92
N PRO A 59 -29.11 -16.69 -4.42
CA PRO A 59 -29.37 -16.78 -5.85
C PRO A 59 -29.31 -15.40 -6.52
N ILE A 60 -28.56 -15.27 -7.62
CA ILE A 60 -28.36 -14.00 -8.33
C ILE A 60 -29.48 -13.82 -9.35
N PRO A 61 -30.18 -12.67 -9.36
CA PRO A 61 -31.23 -12.40 -10.34
C PRO A 61 -30.71 -12.37 -11.78
N ARG A 62 -31.61 -12.63 -12.74
CA ARG A 62 -31.28 -12.53 -14.17
C ARG A 62 -30.77 -11.12 -14.51
N HIS A 63 -29.73 -11.05 -15.35
CA HIS A 63 -29.10 -9.80 -15.81
C HIS A 63 -28.35 -9.02 -14.72
N GLU A 64 -28.12 -9.63 -13.56
CA GLU A 64 -27.20 -9.08 -12.56
C GLU A 64 -25.88 -9.85 -12.59
N THR A 65 -24.79 -9.09 -12.48
CA THR A 65 -23.46 -9.64 -12.27
C THR A 65 -22.89 -9.02 -11.00
N TRP A 66 -22.45 -9.86 -10.08
CA TRP A 66 -21.87 -9.45 -8.81
C TRP A 66 -20.42 -9.91 -8.74
N VAL A 67 -19.53 -9.03 -8.31
CA VAL A 67 -18.16 -9.37 -7.98
C VAL A 67 -18.00 -9.27 -6.47
N VAL A 68 -17.51 -10.32 -5.85
CA VAL A 68 -17.19 -10.36 -4.42
C VAL A 68 -15.69 -10.48 -4.26
N GLY A 69 -15.06 -9.57 -3.53
CA GLY A 69 -13.61 -9.60 -3.37
C GLY A 69 -13.05 -8.52 -2.46
N TRP A 70 -11.72 -8.40 -2.48
CA TRP A 70 -10.98 -7.51 -1.61
C TRP A 70 -10.66 -6.17 -2.28
N ILE A 71 -10.94 -5.09 -1.55
CA ILE A 71 -10.50 -3.73 -1.85
C ILE A 71 -9.54 -3.32 -0.74
N GLN A 72 -8.40 -2.72 -1.09
CA GLN A 72 -7.44 -2.21 -0.12
C GLN A 72 -7.11 -0.74 -0.43
N ALA A 73 -6.81 0.03 0.61
CA ALA A 73 -6.32 1.39 0.46
C ALA A 73 -5.28 1.73 1.52
N CYS A 74 -4.29 2.52 1.14
CA CYS A 74 -3.32 3.11 2.04
C CYS A 74 -3.92 4.33 2.73
N ASN A 75 -3.92 4.36 4.07
CA ASN A 75 -4.45 5.46 4.89
C ASN A 75 -3.37 6.38 5.45
N GLN A 76 -2.15 5.87 5.60
CA GLN A 76 -1.00 6.62 6.06
C GLN A 76 0.24 6.00 5.43
N MET A 77 1.16 6.85 5.00
CA MET A 77 2.46 6.42 4.51
C MET A 77 3.59 7.34 4.97
N GLU A 78 4.53 6.73 5.68
CA GLU A 78 5.86 7.26 5.92
C GLU A 78 6.86 6.26 5.32
N PHE A 79 7.71 6.71 4.42
CA PHE A 79 8.79 5.89 3.89
C PHE A 79 9.99 6.79 3.62
N PHE A 80 10.92 6.82 4.56
CA PHE A 80 12.09 7.69 4.58
C PHE A 80 13.39 6.87 4.49
N ASN A 81 14.32 7.37 3.70
CA ASN A 81 15.68 6.86 3.60
C ASN A 81 16.64 7.98 4.00
N THR A 82 17.45 7.73 5.01
CA THR A 82 18.47 8.68 5.50
C THR A 82 19.81 8.35 4.88
N TYR A 83 20.54 9.38 4.46
CA TYR A 83 21.90 9.24 3.93
C TYR A 83 22.87 10.02 4.83
N SER A 84 24.15 9.65 4.86
CA SER A 84 25.15 10.34 5.68
C SER A 84 25.32 11.81 5.26
N ASP A 85 25.91 12.64 6.13
CA ASP A 85 26.12 14.07 5.89
C ASP A 85 26.86 14.37 4.56
N LEU A 86 27.76 13.46 4.14
CA LEU A 86 28.42 13.55 2.84
C LEU A 86 27.43 13.43 1.67
N GLY A 87 26.43 12.55 1.78
CA GLY A 87 25.40 12.36 0.77
C GLY A 87 24.45 13.56 0.63
N ILE A 88 24.25 14.29 1.73
CA ILE A 88 23.27 15.37 1.80
C ILE A 88 23.85 16.72 1.28
N LEU A 89 25.17 16.82 1.12
CA LEU A 89 25.84 17.98 0.50
C LEU A 89 25.74 18.01 -1.04
N TYR A 90 25.29 16.93 -1.68
CA TYR A 90 25.15 16.86 -3.14
C TYR A 90 23.82 17.47 -3.60
N THR A 91 23.90 18.59 -4.33
CA THR A 91 22.72 19.36 -4.79
C THR A 91 22.54 19.41 -6.31
N SER A 92 23.44 18.82 -7.13
CA SER A 92 23.39 18.99 -8.60
C SER A 92 24.32 18.04 -9.36
N LYS A 93 23.99 17.73 -10.63
CA LYS A 93 24.78 17.02 -11.67
C LYS A 93 26.08 17.74 -12.10
N ARG A 94 26.61 18.68 -11.32
CA ARG A 94 27.83 19.41 -11.66
C ARG A 94 28.93 19.16 -10.64
N SER A 95 29.87 18.33 -11.08
CA SER A 95 31.30 18.34 -10.82
C SER A 95 31.78 18.20 -9.38
N LEU A 96 32.62 17.19 -9.18
CA LEU A 96 33.40 16.88 -7.99
C LEU A 96 34.51 17.91 -7.66
N ALA A 97 34.41 19.15 -8.14
CA ALA A 97 35.45 20.15 -8.01
C ALA A 97 34.86 21.41 -7.39
N VAL A 98 35.20 21.62 -6.12
CA VAL A 98 35.20 22.84 -5.29
C VAL A 98 34.59 22.48 -3.94
N LEU A 99 35.44 21.97 -3.06
CA LEU A 99 35.11 21.81 -1.65
C LEU A 99 36.24 22.37 -0.80
N PHE A 100 36.56 23.65 -1.00
CA PHE A 100 37.17 24.52 0.00
C PHE A 100 36.87 25.96 -0.38
N THR A 101 35.78 26.54 0.15
CA THR A 101 35.74 27.90 0.71
C THR A 101 34.35 28.28 1.22
N ALA A 102 34.38 28.97 2.36
CA ALA A 102 33.36 29.87 2.92
C ALA A 102 32.10 29.26 3.53
N VAL A 103 32.14 29.24 4.87
CA VAL A 103 31.03 29.20 5.82
C VAL A 103 30.30 30.55 5.80
N SER A 104 28.98 30.53 5.69
CA SER A 104 28.10 31.52 6.34
C SER A 104 26.67 30.98 6.45
N HIS A 105 26.12 31.16 7.65
CA HIS A 105 24.85 30.66 8.18
C HIS A 105 23.58 31.01 7.38
N VAL A 106 22.64 30.06 7.34
CA VAL A 106 21.24 30.27 7.76
C VAL A 106 20.79 28.98 8.48
N PRO A 107 20.44 28.99 9.78
CA PRO A 107 19.88 27.83 10.44
C PRO A 107 18.38 27.78 10.16
N SER A 108 17.93 26.80 9.38
CA SER A 108 16.50 26.45 9.33
C SER A 108 16.17 25.64 10.59
N THR A 109 15.39 26.24 11.49
CA THR A 109 14.94 25.70 12.78
C THR A 109 13.76 24.74 12.63
N GLU A 110 13.99 23.60 12.00
CA GLU A 110 13.27 22.34 12.27
C GLU A 110 14.32 21.22 12.16
N PRO A 111 14.25 20.13 12.96
CA PRO A 111 15.06 18.94 12.71
C PRO A 111 14.63 18.32 11.36
N GLY A 112 15.16 18.89 10.28
CA GLY A 112 14.78 18.53 8.92
C GLY A 112 15.21 17.11 8.64
N ILE A 113 14.26 16.28 8.21
CA ILE A 113 14.56 14.95 7.69
C ILE A 113 15.30 15.14 6.36
N TYR A 114 16.63 15.07 6.40
CA TYR A 114 17.47 15.08 5.22
C TYR A 114 17.56 13.67 4.62
N GLY A 115 17.35 13.54 3.31
CA GLY A 115 17.37 12.24 2.62
C GLY A 115 16.31 12.11 1.54
N SER A 116 15.90 10.88 1.23
CA SER A 116 14.82 10.61 0.28
C SER A 116 13.57 10.07 0.96
N SER A 117 12.42 10.27 0.34
CA SER A 117 11.17 9.67 0.81
C SER A 117 10.22 9.34 -0.32
N TRP A 118 9.56 8.19 -0.19
CA TRP A 118 8.39 7.90 -0.98
C TRP A 118 7.17 8.51 -0.31
N GLU A 119 6.39 9.26 -1.07
CA GLU A 119 5.24 10.01 -0.55
C GLU A 119 4.01 9.81 -1.43
N LEU A 120 2.85 9.89 -0.79
CA LEU A 120 1.55 10.04 -1.45
C LEU A 120 1.08 11.47 -1.19
N PRO A 121 1.33 12.46 -2.09
CA PRO A 121 1.14 13.88 -1.78
C PRO A 121 -0.28 14.21 -1.33
N ASP A 122 -1.29 13.71 -2.04
CA ASP A 122 -2.70 13.92 -1.72
C ASP A 122 -3.10 13.39 -0.34
N LEU A 123 -2.51 12.26 0.08
CA LEU A 123 -2.74 11.66 1.38
C LEU A 123 -2.01 12.46 2.48
N ARG A 124 -0.75 12.82 2.24
CA ARG A 124 0.09 13.61 3.15
C ARG A 124 -0.48 15.00 3.41
N GLU A 125 -1.02 15.64 2.39
CA GLU A 125 -1.63 16.97 2.47
C GLU A 125 -3.09 16.94 2.96
N GLY A 126 -3.63 15.75 3.24
CA GLY A 126 -5.00 15.60 3.74
C GLY A 126 -6.08 15.90 2.70
N ARG A 127 -5.73 16.04 1.42
CA ARG A 127 -6.70 16.19 0.31
C ARG A 127 -7.59 14.95 0.19
N VAL A 128 -7.07 13.79 0.56
CA VAL A 128 -7.77 12.50 0.51
C VAL A 128 -7.55 11.72 1.80
N LYS A 129 -8.51 10.88 2.16
CA LYS A 129 -8.44 10.03 3.37
C LYS A 129 -7.73 8.70 3.17
N ALA A 130 -7.63 8.27 1.91
CA ALA A 130 -6.98 7.04 1.51
C ALA A 130 -6.66 7.09 0.01
N ILE A 131 -5.66 6.32 -0.41
CA ILE A 131 -5.32 6.08 -1.82
C ILE A 131 -5.58 4.60 -2.12
N SER A 132 -6.22 4.31 -3.25
CA SER A 132 -6.49 2.94 -3.69
C SER A 132 -5.21 2.13 -3.78
N ASP A 133 -5.24 0.86 -3.39
CA ASP A 133 -4.12 -0.07 -3.54
C ASP A 133 -4.46 -1.17 -4.55
N SER A 134 -5.19 -0.79 -5.60
CA SER A 134 -5.61 -1.67 -6.69
C SER A 134 -4.42 -2.11 -7.56
N ASP A 135 -4.56 -3.26 -8.23
CA ASP A 135 -3.65 -3.78 -9.26
C ASP A 135 -3.37 -2.81 -10.43
N GLY A 136 -4.13 -1.71 -10.55
CA GLY A 136 -3.98 -0.72 -11.62
C GLY A 136 -4.78 -1.02 -12.88
N VAL A 137 -5.45 -2.17 -12.94
CA VAL A 137 -6.20 -2.66 -14.11
C VAL A 137 -7.67 -2.85 -13.76
N SER A 138 -7.95 -3.57 -12.68
CA SER A 138 -9.26 -4.06 -12.27
C SER A 138 -9.84 -3.22 -11.12
N TYR A 139 -9.80 -1.89 -11.24
CA TYR A 139 -10.28 -1.02 -10.16
C TYR A 139 -11.72 -1.36 -9.73
N PRO A 140 -12.03 -1.38 -8.42
CA PRO A 140 -11.16 -1.03 -7.29
C PRO A 140 -10.47 -2.23 -6.61
N TRP A 141 -10.46 -3.39 -7.27
CA TRP A 141 -10.01 -4.64 -6.66
C TRP A 141 -8.50 -4.63 -6.45
N TYR A 142 -8.06 -5.20 -5.32
CA TYR A 142 -6.64 -5.38 -5.02
C TYR A 142 -5.95 -6.29 -6.06
N GLY A 143 -6.67 -7.31 -6.53
CA GLY A 143 -6.26 -8.20 -7.62
C GLY A 143 -7.48 -8.88 -8.24
N ASN A 144 -7.26 -9.76 -9.20
CA ASN A 144 -8.34 -10.41 -9.97
C ASN A 144 -8.22 -11.94 -10.05
N THR A 145 -7.34 -12.55 -9.25
CA THR A 145 -7.09 -14.00 -9.26
C THR A 145 -7.87 -14.67 -8.15
N THR A 146 -7.27 -14.79 -6.96
CA THR A 146 -7.93 -15.33 -5.76
C THR A 146 -8.67 -14.24 -4.99
N GLU A 147 -8.43 -12.98 -5.33
CA GLU A 147 -8.91 -11.80 -4.61
C GLU A 147 -10.38 -11.52 -4.87
N THR A 148 -10.92 -12.03 -5.99
CA THR A 148 -12.29 -11.77 -6.44
C THR A 148 -12.95 -13.02 -7.00
N VAL A 149 -14.26 -13.14 -6.85
CA VAL A 149 -15.11 -14.10 -7.54
C VAL A 149 -16.23 -13.34 -8.25
N THR A 150 -16.46 -13.67 -9.52
CA THR A 150 -17.57 -13.11 -10.31
C THR A 150 -18.72 -14.11 -10.38
N LEU A 151 -19.92 -13.65 -10.04
CA LEU A 151 -21.17 -14.40 -10.12
C LEU A 151 -22.09 -13.74 -11.15
N VAL A 152 -22.48 -14.51 -12.17
CA VAL A 152 -23.38 -14.04 -13.24
C VAL A 152 -24.74 -14.69 -13.07
N GLY A 153 -25.78 -13.88 -12.97
CA GLY A 153 -27.15 -14.35 -12.89
C GLY A 153 -27.75 -14.72 -14.26
N PRO A 154 -28.82 -15.53 -14.29
CA PRO A 154 -29.52 -16.04 -13.13
C PRO A 154 -28.81 -17.25 -12.51
N THR A 155 -28.75 -17.30 -11.17
CA THR A 155 -28.44 -18.54 -10.46
C THR A 155 -29.67 -19.00 -9.67
N ASN A 156 -29.90 -20.32 -9.59
CA ASN A 156 -31.08 -20.89 -8.92
C ASN A 156 -30.75 -21.45 -7.53
N LYS A 157 -29.47 -21.45 -7.14
CA LYS A 157 -28.96 -21.99 -5.88
C LYS A 157 -28.06 -20.95 -5.23
N ILE A 158 -27.92 -21.04 -3.91
CA ILE A 158 -26.91 -20.29 -3.16
C ILE A 158 -25.50 -20.66 -3.67
N SER A 159 -24.63 -19.66 -3.77
CA SER A 159 -23.23 -19.84 -4.18
C SER A 159 -22.33 -19.78 -2.95
N ARG A 160 -21.46 -20.78 -2.80
CA ARG A 160 -20.42 -20.80 -1.75
C ARG A 160 -19.05 -20.74 -2.40
N PHE A 161 -18.21 -19.86 -1.92
CA PHE A 161 -16.87 -19.67 -2.46
C PHE A 161 -15.94 -19.06 -1.42
N SER A 162 -14.65 -19.09 -1.71
CA SER A 162 -13.59 -18.45 -0.94
C SER A 162 -12.97 -17.34 -1.77
N VAL A 163 -12.59 -16.25 -1.10
CA VAL A 163 -11.69 -15.23 -1.67
C VAL A 163 -10.53 -15.04 -0.71
N SER A 164 -9.35 -14.76 -1.25
CA SER A 164 -8.13 -14.53 -0.48
C SER A 164 -7.27 -13.45 -1.13
N MET A 165 -6.47 -12.76 -0.32
CA MET A 165 -5.45 -11.85 -0.81
C MET A 165 -4.19 -12.00 0.02
N ASN A 166 -3.06 -11.64 -0.58
CA ASN A 166 -1.78 -11.52 0.09
C ASN A 166 -1.08 -10.24 -0.35
N ASP A 167 -0.45 -9.58 0.61
CA ASP A 167 0.31 -8.36 0.38
C ASP A 167 1.62 -8.40 1.16
N ASN A 168 2.69 -7.89 0.54
CA ASN A 168 3.97 -7.67 1.17
C ASN A 168 4.74 -6.57 0.42
N PHE A 169 5.61 -5.89 1.13
CA PHE A 169 6.54 -4.96 0.49
C PHE A 169 7.80 -5.70 0.08
N TYR A 170 8.25 -5.41 -1.14
CA TYR A 170 9.53 -5.87 -1.67
C TYR A 170 10.23 -4.77 -2.48
N PRO A 171 10.54 -3.61 -1.86
CA PRO A 171 11.15 -2.49 -2.56
C PRO A 171 12.65 -2.68 -2.76
N SER A 172 13.21 -1.86 -3.65
CA SER A 172 14.66 -1.63 -3.78
C SER A 172 14.98 -0.20 -3.38
N VAL A 173 15.95 -0.01 -2.48
CA VAL A 173 16.42 1.31 -2.02
C VAL A 173 17.88 1.47 -2.42
N THR A 174 18.23 2.59 -3.07
CA THR A 174 19.61 2.83 -3.52
C THR A 174 20.56 3.06 -2.35
N TRP A 175 21.76 2.48 -2.43
CA TRP A 175 22.83 2.79 -1.46
C TRP A 175 23.29 4.24 -1.60
N ALA A 176 23.40 4.71 -2.84
CA ALA A 176 23.80 6.06 -3.16
C ALA A 176 22.61 7.03 -3.12
N VAL A 177 22.95 8.32 -3.05
CA VAL A 177 22.01 9.43 -3.12
C VAL A 177 21.29 9.40 -4.48
N PRO A 178 19.94 9.36 -4.52
CA PRO A 178 19.19 9.16 -5.77
C PRO A 178 19.40 10.22 -6.86
N VAL A 179 19.90 11.41 -6.50
CA VAL A 179 20.16 12.53 -7.43
C VAL A 179 21.64 12.70 -7.79
N SER A 180 22.51 11.83 -7.27
CA SER A 180 23.96 11.89 -7.50
C SER A 180 24.37 10.94 -8.63
N ASP A 181 25.39 11.33 -9.40
CA ASP A 181 26.04 10.44 -10.39
C ASP A 181 27.08 9.51 -9.71
N SER A 182 27.28 9.62 -8.40
CA SER A 182 28.16 8.78 -7.60
C SER A 182 27.48 7.47 -7.18
N ASN A 183 28.21 6.35 -7.26
CA ASN A 183 27.78 5.05 -6.72
C ASN A 183 28.28 4.80 -5.28
N VAL A 184 28.82 5.81 -4.60
CA VAL A 184 29.31 5.67 -3.23
C VAL A 184 28.11 5.34 -2.31
N PRO A 185 28.19 4.25 -1.51
CA PRO A 185 27.13 3.91 -0.57
C PRO A 185 27.11 4.94 0.56
N LEU A 186 25.96 5.58 0.75
CA LEU A 186 25.76 6.63 1.76
C LEU A 186 24.47 6.44 2.57
N LEU A 187 23.64 5.46 2.21
CA LEU A 187 22.44 5.08 2.97
C LEU A 187 22.84 4.68 4.40
N THR A 188 22.14 5.23 5.37
CA THR A 188 22.38 4.98 6.81
C THR A 188 21.15 4.44 7.53
N ARG A 189 19.93 4.70 7.00
CA ARG A 189 18.70 4.20 7.59
C ARG A 189 17.57 4.11 6.59
N ILE A 190 16.71 3.10 6.73
CA ILE A 190 15.40 3.02 6.09
C ILE A 190 14.35 2.94 7.18
N LYS A 191 13.39 3.85 7.16
CA LYS A 191 12.22 3.82 8.04
C LYS A 191 10.94 3.81 7.21
N ARG A 192 10.11 2.79 7.37
CA ARG A 192 8.80 2.70 6.74
C ARG A 192 7.73 2.44 7.78
N ASP A 193 6.64 3.17 7.67
CA ASP A 193 5.48 3.03 8.53
C ASP A 193 4.23 3.31 7.70
N GLN A 194 3.45 2.27 7.43
CA GLN A 194 2.29 2.36 6.55
C GLN A 194 1.10 1.63 7.15
N SER A 195 -0.07 2.27 7.06
CA SER A 195 -1.34 1.73 7.53
C SER A 195 -2.33 1.56 6.39
N PHE A 196 -3.10 0.48 6.45
CA PHE A 196 -4.05 0.09 5.43
C PHE A 196 -5.40 -0.26 6.04
N THR A 197 -6.42 -0.05 5.23
CA THR A 197 -7.76 -0.60 5.46
C THR A 197 -8.11 -1.48 4.27
N THR A 198 -8.58 -2.67 4.59
CA THR A 198 -8.98 -3.69 3.62
C THR A 198 -10.44 -4.04 3.84
N TRP A 199 -11.22 -4.07 2.77
CA TRP A 199 -12.65 -4.37 2.79
C TRP A 199 -12.94 -5.60 1.94
N LEU A 200 -13.73 -6.52 2.50
CA LEU A 200 -14.44 -7.52 1.71
C LEU A 200 -15.74 -6.89 1.20
N VAL A 201 -15.96 -6.90 -0.11
CA VAL A 201 -17.07 -6.17 -0.74
C VAL A 201 -17.76 -7.05 -1.76
N ALA A 202 -19.10 -7.04 -1.76
CA ALA A 202 -19.90 -7.49 -2.90
C ALA A 202 -20.35 -6.25 -3.69
N MET A 203 -20.05 -6.22 -4.99
CA MET A 203 -20.38 -5.11 -5.88
C MET A 203 -21.16 -5.59 -7.09
N ASN A 204 -22.30 -4.98 -7.35
CA ASN A 204 -23.04 -5.17 -8.60
C ASN A 204 -22.33 -4.40 -9.72
N THR A 205 -21.94 -5.08 -10.80
CA THR A 205 -21.14 -4.47 -11.86
C THR A 205 -21.94 -3.51 -12.74
N THR A 206 -23.26 -3.68 -12.81
CA THR A 206 -24.18 -2.84 -13.59
C THR A 206 -24.59 -1.61 -12.79
N THR A 207 -25.14 -1.79 -11.58
CA THR A 207 -25.67 -0.68 -10.77
C THR A 207 -24.60 0.04 -9.95
N LYS A 208 -23.40 -0.54 -9.82
CA LYS A 208 -22.32 -0.08 -8.93
C LYS A 208 -22.70 -0.04 -7.44
N GLU A 209 -23.81 -0.70 -7.08
CA GLU A 209 -24.20 -0.94 -5.70
C GLU A 209 -23.09 -1.74 -5.00
N LYS A 210 -22.75 -1.32 -3.78
CA LYS A 210 -21.67 -1.89 -2.97
C LYS A 210 -22.20 -2.29 -1.61
N ILE A 211 -21.91 -3.52 -1.22
CA ILE A 211 -22.25 -4.07 0.09
C ILE A 211 -20.93 -4.44 0.77
N ILE A 212 -20.61 -3.72 1.85
CA ILE A 212 -19.42 -4.01 2.68
C ILE A 212 -19.74 -5.20 3.58
N LEU A 213 -18.94 -6.25 3.45
CA LEU A 213 -19.14 -7.51 4.14
C LEU A 213 -18.26 -7.63 5.38
N GLN A 214 -17.00 -7.18 5.28
CA GLN A 214 -16.02 -7.17 6.36
C GLN A 214 -15.03 -6.00 6.20
N THR A 215 -14.53 -5.45 7.31
CA THR A 215 -13.43 -4.47 7.34
C THR A 215 -12.28 -4.98 8.20
N ILE A 216 -11.05 -4.81 7.72
CA ILE A 216 -9.80 -5.21 8.37
C ILE A 216 -8.85 -4.00 8.36
N LYS A 217 -8.21 -3.72 9.49
CA LYS A 217 -7.14 -2.71 9.60
C LYS A 217 -5.81 -3.36 9.90
N TRP A 218 -4.76 -2.94 9.22
CA TRP A 218 -3.42 -3.47 9.43
C TRP A 218 -2.37 -2.41 9.16
N ARG A 219 -1.17 -2.63 9.71
CA ARG A 219 -0.06 -1.68 9.65
C ARG A 219 1.25 -2.45 9.56
N MET A 220 2.19 -1.93 8.78
CA MET A 220 3.48 -2.53 8.56
C MET A 220 4.57 -1.51 8.89
N ARG A 221 5.49 -1.89 9.78
CA ARG A 221 6.61 -1.05 10.24
C ARG A 221 7.95 -1.72 9.98
N VAL A 222 8.86 -0.98 9.37
CA VAL A 222 10.23 -1.40 9.06
C VAL A 222 11.19 -0.32 9.52
N ASP A 223 12.26 -0.73 10.20
CA ASP A 223 13.36 0.16 10.60
C ASP A 223 14.66 -0.60 10.45
N ILE A 224 15.46 -0.18 9.48
CA ILE A 224 16.72 -0.82 9.09
C ILE A 224 17.83 0.23 9.26
N GLU A 225 18.82 -0.09 10.08
CA GLU A 225 20.08 0.66 10.13
C GLU A 225 21.04 0.13 9.07
N VAL A 226 21.86 1.01 8.51
CA VAL A 226 22.86 0.70 7.51
C VAL A 226 24.18 1.36 7.93
N ASP A 227 25.25 0.58 8.03
CA ASP A 227 26.62 1.09 8.09
C ASP A 227 27.26 0.97 6.70
N PRO A 228 27.37 2.06 5.93
CA PRO A 228 27.90 2.00 4.56
C PRO A 228 29.40 1.67 4.51
N LEU A 229 30.13 1.70 5.63
CA LEU A 229 31.55 1.35 5.70
C LEU A 229 31.79 -0.15 5.79
N GLN A 230 30.77 -0.94 6.17
CA GLN A 230 30.87 -2.40 6.18
C GLN A 230 30.90 -2.97 4.75
N LEU A 231 31.43 -4.19 4.66
CA LEU A 231 31.40 -4.97 3.45
C LEU A 231 29.95 -5.30 3.04
N LEU A 232 29.73 -5.42 1.73
CA LEU A 232 28.45 -5.87 1.21
C LEU A 232 28.08 -7.24 1.81
N GLY A 233 26.84 -7.35 2.28
CA GLY A 233 26.31 -8.47 3.04
C GLY A 233 26.33 -8.26 4.56
N GLN A 234 26.95 -7.17 5.04
CA GLN A 234 27.09 -6.87 6.47
C GLN A 234 26.73 -5.42 6.83
N ARG A 235 26.23 -4.62 5.88
CA ARG A 235 25.90 -3.21 6.13
C ARG A 235 24.60 -3.05 6.89
N ALA A 236 23.58 -3.83 6.54
CA ALA A 236 22.21 -3.58 6.96
C ALA A 236 21.73 -4.50 8.09
N ARG A 237 21.04 -3.92 9.07
CA ARG A 237 20.46 -4.63 10.20
C ARG A 237 19.05 -4.14 10.51
N LEU A 238 18.12 -5.07 10.68
CA LEU A 238 16.77 -4.75 11.16
C LEU A 238 16.86 -4.38 12.65
N VAL A 239 16.50 -3.16 13.00
CA VAL A 239 16.46 -2.67 14.39
C VAL A 239 15.05 -2.43 14.90
N GLY A 240 14.07 -2.43 14.00
CA GLY A 240 12.65 -2.33 14.33
C GLY A 240 12.09 -3.63 14.92
N ARG A 241 10.76 -3.71 14.94
CA ARG A 241 10.06 -4.88 15.46
C ARG A 241 10.37 -6.13 14.63
N THR A 242 10.73 -7.21 15.30
CA THR A 242 10.92 -8.53 14.68
C THR A 242 9.59 -9.19 14.31
N GLN A 243 8.48 -8.80 14.96
CA GLN A 243 7.13 -9.26 14.65
C GLN A 243 6.20 -8.06 14.47
N GLN A 244 5.33 -8.15 13.46
CA GLN A 244 4.31 -7.12 13.20
C GLN A 244 3.09 -7.32 14.10
N GLU A 245 2.39 -6.22 14.35
CA GLU A 245 1.09 -6.28 15.03
C GLU A 245 0.08 -7.00 14.12
N GLN A 246 -0.62 -7.98 14.67
CA GLN A 246 -1.62 -8.72 13.90
C GLN A 246 -2.78 -7.81 13.48
N PRO A 247 -3.36 -8.05 12.29
CA PRO A 247 -4.41 -7.21 11.75
C PRO A 247 -5.69 -7.29 12.62
N ARG A 248 -6.44 -6.20 12.65
CA ARG A 248 -7.68 -6.09 13.42
C ARG A 248 -8.89 -6.22 12.51
N ILE A 249 -9.61 -7.33 12.64
CA ILE A 249 -10.93 -7.53 12.03
C ILE A 249 -11.95 -6.71 12.84
N LEU A 250 -12.67 -5.79 12.19
CA LEU A 250 -13.61 -4.91 12.88
C LEU A 250 -14.98 -5.57 13.05
N SER A 251 -15.60 -5.36 14.21
CA SER A 251 -17.00 -5.75 14.45
C SER A 251 -18.00 -4.82 13.76
N ARG A 252 -17.64 -3.54 13.62
CA ARG A 252 -18.42 -2.53 12.90
C ARG A 252 -17.72 -2.16 11.60
N MET A 253 -18.44 -2.29 10.49
CA MET A 253 -17.92 -1.96 9.16
C MET A 253 -17.68 -0.46 9.03
N GLU A 254 -16.54 -0.09 8.46
CA GLU A 254 -16.25 1.31 8.10
C GLU A 254 -16.52 1.54 6.61
N PRO A 255 -17.07 2.70 6.22
CA PRO A 255 -17.32 3.01 4.82
C PRO A 255 -16.01 3.12 4.02
N ILE A 256 -16.08 2.78 2.74
CA ILE A 256 -14.95 2.93 1.82
C ILE A 256 -14.88 4.39 1.36
N PRO A 257 -13.75 5.09 1.57
CA PRO A 257 -13.56 6.43 1.01
C PRO A 257 -13.68 6.41 -0.52
N PRO A 258 -14.33 7.41 -1.16
CA PRO A 258 -14.47 7.44 -2.61
C PRO A 258 -13.14 7.27 -3.37
N ASN A 259 -12.06 7.86 -2.86
CA ASN A 259 -10.72 7.83 -3.44
C ASN A 259 -10.06 6.44 -3.41
N ALA A 260 -10.53 5.53 -2.55
CA ALA A 260 -10.09 4.14 -2.57
C ALA A 260 -10.70 3.33 -3.74
N LEU A 261 -11.76 3.86 -4.38
CA LEU A 261 -12.51 3.16 -5.43
C LEU A 261 -12.08 3.53 -6.85
N VAL A 262 -11.19 4.51 -7.01
CA VAL A 262 -10.85 5.11 -8.29
C VAL A 262 -9.34 5.23 -8.45
N LYS A 263 -8.91 5.53 -9.68
CA LYS A 263 -7.53 5.90 -9.99
C LYS A 263 -7.14 7.20 -9.26
N PRO A 264 -5.84 7.42 -9.00
CA PRO A 264 -4.72 6.48 -9.17
C PRO A 264 -4.62 5.46 -8.01
N ASN A 265 -3.91 4.35 -8.25
CA ASN A 265 -3.48 3.46 -7.16
C ASN A 265 -2.22 4.03 -6.49
N ALA A 266 -1.82 3.45 -5.37
CA ALA A 266 -0.67 3.92 -4.59
C ALA A 266 0.64 3.93 -5.39
N ASN A 267 0.83 2.93 -6.27
CA ASN A 267 2.04 2.83 -7.09
C ASN A 267 2.16 3.91 -8.17
N ASP A 268 1.02 4.35 -8.73
CA ASP A 268 0.96 5.42 -9.72
C ASP A 268 0.91 6.80 -9.07
N ALA A 269 0.33 6.90 -7.86
CA ALA A 269 0.21 8.14 -7.11
C ALA A 269 1.48 8.56 -6.35
N GLN A 270 2.36 7.60 -6.05
CA GLN A 270 3.54 7.86 -5.23
C GLN A 270 4.62 8.66 -5.97
N VAL A 271 5.35 9.46 -5.21
CA VAL A 271 6.50 10.24 -5.70
C VAL A 271 7.73 9.91 -4.87
N LEU A 272 8.91 9.91 -5.50
CA LEU A 272 10.18 9.88 -4.77
C LEU A 272 10.70 11.31 -4.63
N MET A 273 10.72 11.82 -3.40
CA MET A 273 11.28 13.13 -3.06
C MET A 273 12.72 12.99 -2.59
N TRP A 274 13.56 13.97 -2.92
CA TRP A 274 14.87 14.21 -2.33
C TRP A 274 14.86 15.54 -1.57
N ARG A 275 15.33 15.53 -0.33
CA ARG A 275 15.46 16.72 0.53
C ARG A 275 16.93 16.90 0.93
N PRO A 276 17.67 17.77 0.22
CA PRO A 276 19.05 18.09 0.58
C PRO A 276 19.10 18.97 1.84
N LYS A 277 20.28 19.10 2.45
CA LYS A 277 20.51 20.02 3.59
C LYS A 277 20.56 21.47 3.17
N ARG A 278 20.83 21.71 1.89
CA ARG A 278 20.85 23.04 1.27
C ARG A 278 20.08 23.01 -0.03
N GLY A 279 19.27 24.04 -0.26
CA GLY A 279 18.44 24.15 -1.46
C GLY A 279 17.05 23.53 -1.32
N PRO A 280 16.22 23.64 -2.36
CA PRO A 280 14.84 23.17 -2.33
C PRO A 280 14.76 21.64 -2.45
N PRO A 281 13.67 21.03 -1.96
CA PRO A 281 13.32 19.64 -2.28
C PRO A 281 13.20 19.40 -3.78
N LEU A 282 13.57 18.21 -4.23
CA LEU A 282 13.52 17.80 -5.64
C LEU A 282 12.62 16.57 -5.80
N VAL A 283 11.83 16.53 -6.86
CA VAL A 283 11.12 15.32 -7.29
C VAL A 283 12.11 14.48 -8.10
N VAL A 284 12.47 13.31 -7.60
CA VAL A 284 13.35 12.35 -8.28
C VAL A 284 12.55 11.47 -9.23
N ILE A 285 11.40 10.99 -8.76
CA ILE A 285 10.46 10.18 -9.55
C ILE A 285 9.08 10.83 -9.41
N PRO A 286 8.50 11.36 -10.52
CA PRO A 286 7.16 11.91 -10.52
C PRO A 286 6.10 10.79 -10.44
N PRO A 287 4.83 11.13 -10.14
CA PRO A 287 3.75 10.16 -10.27
C PRO A 287 3.56 9.79 -11.74
N LYS A 288 2.91 8.64 -12.00
CA LYS A 288 2.68 8.11 -13.35
C LYS A 288 1.39 8.62 -13.97
#